data_AF-A0A8H6GY93-F1
#
_entry.id   AF-A0A8H6GY93-F1
#
_cell.length_a   1.000
_cell.length_b   1.000
_cell.length_c   1.000
_cell.angle_alpha   90.00
_cell.angle_beta   90.00
_cell.angle_gamma   90.00
#
_symmetry.space_group_name_H-M   'P 1'
#
loop_
_entity.id
_entity.type
_entity.pdbx_description
1 polymer ?
#
loop_
_entity_poly.entity_id
_entity_poly.type
_entity_poly.pdbx_seq_one_letter_code
_entity_poly.pdbx_strand_id
1 'polypeptide(L)'
;MDSVSESGESRNGDEDYGRDDDDDEEEEEEEEEEEGEGEQDGANITANSSEENPDLAEMLERLFGLMMAFSTEEVMDGRPASTLLVYFSGILGFTADSTRFLPGRSYTSNLAALIYTQRLLFLEYALPARAYLFLGITQRPRKGQVARLQEVRQKYTVLGSQSPFEELFSLLAFGKAIAGSETPSFLLRWSDDGQSVSHGDALTISMDCFRQLPQVLLGEAGRLCAELMYDWQPSLDLTSIKDDLTNTTHGFSFVTHPRNGLGEAYLKLSFKACTSLSNPALPSNQTNQIRGHI
;
A
#
# COMPACT_ATOMS: atom_id res chain seq x y z
N MET A 1 0.41 37.54 -69.23
CA MET A 1 -0.27 38.81 -68.95
C MET A 1 -0.88 38.64 -67.57
N ASP A 2 -0.03 38.69 -66.55
CA ASP A 2 0.40 39.92 -65.83
C ASP A 2 -0.58 40.11 -64.66
N SER A 3 -0.24 40.38 -63.41
CA SER A 3 1.01 40.56 -62.66
C SER A 3 0.56 40.62 -61.18
N VAL A 4 1.22 39.95 -60.22
CA VAL A 4 2.19 40.52 -59.23
C VAL A 4 1.46 41.51 -58.28
N SER A 5 1.36 41.36 -56.95
CA SER A 5 2.37 41.38 -55.85
C SER A 5 1.61 41.92 -54.61
N GLU A 6 1.97 41.83 -53.33
CA GLU A 6 3.15 41.35 -52.59
C GLU A 6 2.80 41.37 -51.08
N SER A 7 3.51 40.51 -50.34
CA SER A 7 4.13 40.78 -49.02
C SER A 7 3.24 40.91 -47.76
N GLY A 8 3.64 40.39 -46.60
CA GLY A 8 4.88 39.69 -46.27
C GLY A 8 4.92 39.29 -44.79
N GLU A 9 5.78 38.30 -44.53
CA GLU A 9 6.59 38.04 -43.31
C GLU A 9 5.86 37.72 -41.98
N SER A 10 5.85 36.46 -41.55
CA SER A 10 6.94 35.73 -40.86
C SER A 10 7.09 36.13 -39.39
N ARG A 11 6.80 35.20 -38.49
CA ARG A 11 7.58 35.02 -37.26
C ARG A 11 7.36 33.61 -36.69
N ASN A 12 8.44 32.83 -36.75
CA ASN A 12 8.64 31.60 -36.01
C ASN A 12 8.50 31.88 -34.51
N GLY A 13 7.78 31.01 -33.83
CA GLY A 13 7.84 30.82 -32.38
C GLY A 13 7.93 29.32 -32.15
N ASP A 14 9.17 28.81 -32.18
CA ASP A 14 9.51 27.52 -31.59
C ASP A 14 9.26 27.66 -30.08
N GLU A 15 8.13 27.16 -29.61
CA GLU A 15 7.87 27.03 -28.17
C GLU A 15 8.17 25.59 -27.76
N ASP A 16 9.42 25.44 -27.36
CA ASP A 16 10.01 24.40 -26.52
C ASP A 16 9.10 24.10 -25.32
N TYR A 17 8.31 23.04 -25.40
CA TYR A 17 7.64 22.49 -24.22
C TYR A 17 8.67 21.68 -23.45
N GLY A 18 9.16 22.34 -22.39
CA GLY A 18 9.98 21.74 -21.35
C GLY A 18 9.41 20.40 -20.93
N ARG A 19 10.28 19.40 -21.04
CA ARG A 19 10.08 18.08 -20.47
C ARG A 19 10.32 18.24 -18.97
N ASP A 20 9.25 18.45 -18.23
CA ASP A 20 9.28 18.27 -16.78
C ASP A 20 9.38 16.76 -16.55
N ASP A 21 10.63 16.29 -16.42
CA ASP A 21 10.95 15.02 -15.79
C ASP A 21 10.59 15.18 -14.31
N ASP A 22 9.33 14.90 -13.98
CA ASP A 22 8.93 14.63 -12.60
C ASP A 22 9.48 13.24 -12.25
N ASP A 23 10.61 13.24 -11.55
CA ASP A 23 11.18 12.10 -10.84
C ASP A 23 10.12 11.58 -9.83
N ASP A 24 9.33 10.59 -10.26
CA ASP A 24 8.57 9.72 -9.36
C ASP A 24 9.59 8.91 -8.54
N GLU A 25 10.02 9.46 -7.39
CA GLU A 25 10.67 8.70 -6.32
C GLU A 25 9.65 7.68 -5.78
N GLU A 26 9.57 6.51 -6.42
CA GLU A 26 8.98 5.32 -5.81
C GLU A 26 9.84 4.96 -4.59
N GLU A 27 9.29 5.11 -3.38
CA GLU A 27 9.88 4.56 -2.16
C GLU A 27 9.93 3.02 -2.30
N GLU A 28 11.09 2.50 -2.71
CA GLU A 28 11.39 1.06 -2.65
C GLU A 28 11.48 0.66 -1.17
N GLU A 29 10.50 -0.09 -0.68
CA GLU A 29 10.64 -0.82 0.59
C GLU A 29 11.69 -1.93 0.39
N GLU A 30 12.93 -1.68 0.83
CA GLU A 30 13.99 -2.69 0.89
C GLU A 30 13.62 -3.76 1.93
N GLU A 31 13.13 -4.92 1.49
CA GLU A 31 13.10 -6.13 2.32
C GLU A 31 14.53 -6.71 2.39
N GLU A 32 15.14 -6.64 3.58
CA GLU A 32 16.43 -7.28 3.85
C GLU A 32 16.31 -8.82 3.75
N GLU A 33 16.86 -9.41 2.67
CA GLU A 33 17.07 -10.85 2.57
C GLU A 33 18.28 -11.27 3.45
N GLU A 34 18.02 -11.90 4.60
CA GLU A 34 19.05 -12.69 5.29
C GLU A 34 19.30 -14.02 4.54
N GLU A 35 20.44 -14.11 3.87
CA GLU A 35 20.99 -15.36 3.34
C GLU A 35 21.41 -16.29 4.50
N GLY A 36 20.62 -17.36 4.73
CA GLY A 36 21.00 -18.51 5.54
C GLY A 36 21.04 -19.78 4.71
N GLU A 37 22.23 -20.17 4.25
CA GLU A 37 22.47 -21.44 3.56
C GLU A 37 22.28 -22.66 4.47
N GLY A 38 21.33 -23.53 4.08
CA GLY A 38 21.48 -24.98 4.11
C GLY A 38 21.17 -25.73 5.42
N GLU A 39 20.06 -26.49 5.42
CA GLU A 39 20.12 -27.94 5.66
C GLU A 39 18.81 -28.64 5.24
N GLN A 40 18.99 -29.78 4.56
CA GLN A 40 17.95 -30.72 4.18
C GLN A 40 17.22 -31.24 5.44
N ASP A 41 15.89 -31.13 5.49
CA ASP A 41 15.12 -32.31 5.88
C ASP A 41 13.71 -32.29 5.28
N GLY A 42 13.34 -33.43 4.69
CA GLY A 42 12.01 -33.67 4.17
C GLY A 42 11.06 -33.98 5.31
N ALA A 43 10.21 -33.03 5.68
CA ALA A 43 9.14 -33.26 6.63
C ALA A 43 7.79 -32.82 6.02
N ASN A 44 7.01 -33.85 5.68
CA ASN A 44 5.56 -33.87 5.47
C ASN A 44 4.84 -32.53 5.65
N ILE A 45 4.39 -31.95 4.54
CA ILE A 45 3.22 -31.06 4.54
C ILE A 45 2.04 -31.93 4.99
N THR A 46 1.76 -31.89 6.29
CA THR A 46 0.48 -32.29 6.84
C THR A 46 -0.58 -31.49 6.10
N ALA A 47 -1.25 -32.17 5.18
CA ALA A 47 -2.53 -31.75 4.65
C ALA A 47 -3.44 -31.50 5.85
N ASN A 48 -3.61 -30.24 6.24
CA ASN A 48 -4.73 -29.82 7.05
C ASN A 48 -5.96 -29.97 6.16
N SER A 49 -6.48 -31.21 6.11
CA SER A 49 -7.82 -31.50 5.67
C SER A 49 -8.79 -30.92 6.72
N SER A 50 -9.00 -29.60 6.68
CA SER A 50 -10.34 -29.12 6.99
C SER A 50 -11.24 -29.78 5.95
N GLU A 51 -12.25 -30.52 6.38
CA GLU A 51 -13.31 -31.01 5.50
C GLU A 51 -13.87 -29.79 4.76
N GLU A 52 -13.38 -29.53 3.53
CA GLU A 52 -13.91 -28.47 2.68
C GLU A 52 -15.37 -28.84 2.43
N ASN A 53 -16.29 -28.00 2.93
CA ASN A 53 -17.70 -28.19 2.70
C ASN A 53 -17.94 -28.30 1.17
N PRO A 54 -18.34 -29.47 0.65
CA PRO A 54 -18.36 -29.72 -0.80
C PRO A 54 -19.32 -28.78 -1.52
N ASP A 55 -20.41 -28.39 -0.87
CA ASP A 55 -21.39 -27.45 -1.42
C ASP A 55 -20.79 -26.03 -1.56
N LEU A 56 -19.95 -25.62 -0.61
CA LEU A 56 -19.24 -24.34 -0.67
C LEU A 56 -18.18 -24.35 -1.78
N ALA A 57 -17.45 -25.46 -1.94
CA ALA A 57 -16.45 -25.61 -2.99
C ALA A 57 -17.08 -25.52 -4.39
N GLU A 58 -18.21 -26.21 -4.61
CA GLU A 58 -18.97 -26.12 -5.86
C GLU A 58 -19.47 -24.70 -6.13
N MET A 59 -20.05 -24.04 -5.12
CA MET A 59 -20.56 -22.67 -5.25
C MET A 59 -19.44 -21.68 -5.63
N LEU A 60 -18.27 -21.77 -4.99
CA LEU A 60 -17.12 -20.91 -5.30
C LEU A 60 -16.59 -21.17 -6.71
N GLU A 61 -16.56 -22.42 -7.16
CA GLU A 61 -16.18 -22.76 -8.53
C GLU A 61 -17.15 -22.17 -9.55
N ARG A 62 -18.47 -22.29 -9.31
CA ARG A 62 -19.48 -21.67 -10.18
C ARG A 62 -19.38 -20.14 -10.19
N LEU A 63 -19.12 -19.53 -9.04
CA LEU A 63 -18.88 -18.09 -8.95
C LEU A 63 -17.65 -17.67 -9.75
N PHE A 64 -16.55 -18.42 -9.65
CA PHE A 64 -15.36 -18.19 -10.46
C PHE A 64 -15.68 -18.27 -11.97
N GLY A 65 -16.42 -19.29 -12.38
CA GLY A 65 -16.87 -19.43 -13.77
C GLY A 65 -17.72 -18.25 -14.25
N LEU A 66 -18.63 -17.76 -13.40
CA LEU A 66 -19.45 -16.57 -13.70
C LEU A 66 -18.59 -15.30 -13.84
N MET A 67 -17.66 -15.09 -12.90
CA MET A 67 -16.73 -13.95 -12.96
C MET A 67 -15.86 -14.01 -14.21
N MET A 68 -15.37 -15.21 -14.58
CA MET A 68 -14.63 -15.41 -15.81
C MET A 68 -15.49 -15.14 -17.06
N ALA A 69 -16.77 -15.52 -17.06
CA ALA A 69 -17.67 -15.24 -18.18
C ALA A 69 -17.82 -13.73 -18.42
N PHE A 70 -17.93 -12.91 -17.37
CA PHE A 70 -17.95 -11.44 -17.50
C PHE A 70 -16.59 -10.87 -17.96
N SER A 71 -15.50 -11.54 -17.58
CA SER A 71 -14.14 -11.12 -17.88
C SER A 71 -13.71 -11.42 -19.31
N THR A 72 -14.30 -12.46 -19.90
CA THR A 72 -14.04 -12.93 -21.27
C THR A 72 -15.21 -12.67 -22.21
N GLU A 73 -16.16 -11.82 -21.82
CA GLU A 73 -17.31 -11.46 -22.65
C GLU A 73 -16.84 -10.80 -23.95
N GLU A 74 -17.40 -11.22 -25.07
CA GLU A 74 -17.05 -10.67 -26.38
C GLU A 74 -17.68 -9.30 -26.58
N VAL A 75 -16.89 -8.38 -27.14
CA VAL A 75 -17.36 -7.04 -27.48
C VAL A 75 -18.31 -7.10 -28.68
N MET A 76 -19.51 -6.54 -28.53
CA MET A 76 -20.54 -6.49 -29.57
C MET A 76 -20.45 -5.17 -30.35
N ASP A 77 -20.53 -5.25 -31.68
CA ASP A 77 -20.48 -4.10 -32.60
C ASP A 77 -19.23 -3.20 -32.44
N GLY A 78 -18.14 -3.74 -31.89
CA GLY A 78 -16.94 -2.98 -31.58
C GLY A 78 -17.14 -1.93 -30.47
N ARG A 79 -18.16 -2.09 -29.62
CA ARG A 79 -18.47 -1.17 -28.52
C ARG A 79 -18.14 -1.81 -27.18
N PRO A 80 -17.01 -1.47 -26.53
CA PRO A 80 -16.61 -2.09 -25.27
C PRO A 80 -17.67 -2.03 -24.16
N ALA A 81 -18.45 -0.94 -24.12
CA ALA A 81 -19.58 -0.75 -23.21
C ALA A 81 -20.74 -1.76 -23.39
N SER A 82 -20.70 -2.62 -24.42
CA SER A 82 -21.64 -3.73 -24.54
C SER A 82 -21.38 -4.83 -23.53
N THR A 83 -20.16 -4.93 -23.00
CA THR A 83 -19.79 -5.96 -22.03
C THR A 83 -20.24 -5.54 -20.63
N LEU A 84 -20.76 -6.49 -19.86
CA LEU A 84 -21.35 -6.22 -18.56
C LEU A 84 -20.35 -5.61 -17.59
N LEU A 85 -19.09 -6.05 -17.64
CA LEU A 85 -18.06 -5.56 -16.73
C LEU A 85 -17.68 -4.10 -17.02
N VAL A 86 -17.51 -3.72 -18.29
CA VAL A 86 -17.24 -2.32 -18.68
C VAL A 86 -18.47 -1.45 -18.38
N TYR A 87 -19.68 -1.97 -18.61
CA TYR A 87 -20.89 -1.26 -18.22
C TYR A 87 -20.95 -1.01 -16.70
N PHE A 88 -20.65 -2.05 -15.91
CA PHE A 88 -20.58 -1.96 -14.45
C PHE A 88 -19.49 -0.98 -13.98
N SER A 89 -18.32 -0.98 -14.61
CA SER A 89 -17.28 -0.01 -14.27
C SER A 89 -17.72 1.42 -14.58
N GLY A 90 -18.58 1.65 -15.57
CA GLY A 90 -19.21 2.96 -15.79
C GLY A 90 -20.09 3.40 -14.61
N ILE A 91 -20.84 2.48 -14.00
CA ILE A 91 -21.68 2.76 -12.81
C ILE A 91 -20.81 3.15 -11.60
N LEU A 92 -19.62 2.56 -11.47
CA LEU A 92 -18.65 2.94 -10.42
C LEU A 92 -18.08 4.35 -10.60
N GLY A 93 -18.38 5.03 -11.71
CA GLY A 93 -18.06 6.43 -11.94
C GLY A 93 -19.05 7.41 -11.32
N PHE A 94 -20.11 6.94 -10.65
CA PHE A 94 -21.10 7.80 -9.99
C PHE A 94 -20.90 7.88 -8.48
N THR A 95 -21.36 8.99 -7.88
CA THR A 95 -21.52 9.08 -6.42
C THR A 95 -22.56 8.08 -5.92
N ALA A 96 -22.52 7.72 -4.62
CA ALA A 96 -23.41 6.71 -4.05
C ALA A 96 -24.91 7.04 -4.18
N ASP A 97 -25.25 8.33 -4.22
CA ASP A 97 -26.61 8.85 -4.46
C ASP A 97 -26.95 8.98 -5.96
N SER A 98 -26.02 8.63 -6.87
CA SER A 98 -26.16 8.70 -8.33
C SER A 98 -26.44 10.10 -8.88
N THR A 99 -26.09 11.16 -8.13
CA THR A 99 -26.37 12.54 -8.54
C THR A 99 -25.24 13.19 -9.33
N ARG A 100 -24.00 12.73 -9.15
CA ARG A 100 -22.80 13.32 -9.77
C ARG A 100 -21.83 12.24 -10.23
N PHE A 101 -20.94 12.62 -11.15
CA PHE A 101 -19.78 11.82 -11.50
C PHE A 101 -18.68 11.98 -10.44
N LEU A 102 -17.94 10.91 -10.20
CA LEU A 102 -16.74 10.94 -9.37
C LEU A 102 -15.62 11.72 -10.09
N PRO A 103 -14.75 12.41 -9.34
CA PRO A 103 -13.51 12.95 -9.89
C PRO A 103 -12.65 11.85 -10.52
N GLY A 104 -11.79 12.23 -11.47
CA GLY A 104 -10.89 11.31 -12.16
C GLY A 104 -10.11 10.44 -11.18
N ARG A 105 -9.51 11.05 -10.14
CA ARG A 105 -8.75 10.34 -9.08
C ARG A 105 -9.55 9.24 -8.38
N SER A 106 -10.80 9.53 -8.01
CA SER A 106 -11.66 8.56 -7.32
C SER A 106 -12.12 7.45 -8.25
N TYR A 107 -12.44 7.79 -9.50
CA TYR A 107 -12.86 6.81 -10.49
C TYR A 107 -11.71 5.86 -10.89
N THR A 108 -10.50 6.39 -11.07
CA THR A 108 -9.32 5.58 -11.38
C THR A 108 -9.00 4.56 -10.31
N SER A 109 -9.28 4.85 -9.03
CA SER A 109 -9.12 3.88 -7.94
C SER A 109 -10.07 2.69 -8.09
N ASN A 110 -11.33 2.92 -8.48
CA ASN A 110 -12.29 1.85 -8.75
C ASN A 110 -11.84 0.99 -9.95
N LEU A 111 -11.36 1.62 -11.02
CA LEU A 111 -10.82 0.91 -12.18
C LEU A 111 -9.58 0.09 -11.83
N ALA A 112 -8.65 0.64 -11.04
CA ALA A 112 -7.45 -0.06 -10.59
C ALA A 112 -7.80 -1.31 -9.77
N ALA A 113 -8.79 -1.22 -8.89
CA ALA A 113 -9.28 -2.37 -8.13
C ALA A 113 -9.85 -3.46 -9.06
N LEU A 114 -10.69 -3.10 -10.03
CA LEU A 114 -11.22 -4.05 -11.01
C LEU A 114 -10.12 -4.69 -11.87
N ILE A 115 -9.14 -3.92 -12.33
CA ILE A 115 -8.00 -4.42 -13.10
C ILE A 115 -7.17 -5.39 -12.25
N TYR A 116 -6.93 -5.07 -10.97
CA TYR A 116 -6.21 -5.94 -10.06
C TYR A 116 -6.96 -7.27 -9.85
N THR A 117 -8.26 -7.21 -9.55
CA THR A 117 -9.09 -8.41 -9.44
C THR A 117 -9.05 -9.23 -10.72
N GLN A 118 -9.12 -8.58 -11.88
CA GLN A 118 -9.03 -9.27 -13.17
C GLN A 118 -7.69 -9.96 -13.39
N ARG A 119 -6.58 -9.32 -13.03
CA ARG A 119 -5.25 -9.93 -13.13
C ARG A 119 -5.18 -11.22 -12.33
N LEU A 120 -5.73 -11.22 -11.11
CA LEU A 120 -5.79 -12.42 -10.27
C LEU A 120 -6.70 -13.51 -10.88
N LEU A 121 -7.87 -13.13 -11.40
CA LEU A 121 -8.79 -14.06 -12.06
C LEU A 121 -8.16 -14.69 -13.30
N PHE A 122 -7.52 -13.91 -14.17
CA PHE A 122 -6.81 -14.43 -15.33
C PHE A 122 -5.60 -15.28 -14.97
N LEU A 123 -4.90 -14.95 -13.87
CA LEU A 123 -3.80 -15.76 -13.38
C LEU A 123 -4.29 -17.13 -12.92
N GLU A 124 -5.35 -17.19 -12.13
CA GLU A 124 -5.96 -18.46 -11.70
C GLU A 124 -6.56 -19.22 -12.90
N TYR A 125 -7.19 -18.53 -13.85
CA TYR A 125 -7.71 -19.15 -15.07
C TYR A 125 -6.60 -19.78 -15.93
N ALA A 126 -5.47 -19.07 -16.07
CA ALA A 126 -4.33 -19.54 -16.84
C ALA A 126 -3.55 -20.64 -16.11
N LEU A 127 -3.36 -20.51 -14.80
CA LEU A 127 -2.49 -21.38 -14.00
C LEU A 127 -3.18 -21.81 -12.70
N PRO A 128 -4.29 -22.55 -12.78
CA PRO A 128 -5.11 -22.83 -11.62
C PRO A 128 -4.36 -23.70 -10.61
N ALA A 129 -4.43 -23.31 -9.34
CA ALA A 129 -3.73 -24.02 -8.27
C ALA A 129 -4.31 -25.43 -8.05
N ARG A 130 -5.61 -25.60 -8.29
CA ARG A 130 -6.35 -26.87 -8.24
C ARG A 130 -7.22 -27.03 -9.50
N ALA A 131 -7.63 -28.26 -9.80
CA ALA A 131 -8.56 -28.47 -10.91
C ALA A 131 -9.96 -27.95 -10.54
N TYR A 132 -10.63 -27.32 -11.50
CA TYR A 132 -12.05 -26.93 -11.41
C TYR A 132 -12.86 -27.96 -12.21
N LEU A 133 -13.48 -28.91 -11.53
CA LEU A 133 -14.10 -30.09 -12.13
C LEU A 133 -15.41 -29.77 -12.87
N PHE A 134 -16.23 -28.88 -12.33
CA PHE A 134 -17.48 -28.41 -12.93
C PHE A 134 -17.25 -27.49 -14.13
N LEU A 135 -16.15 -26.73 -14.12
CA LEU A 135 -15.75 -25.88 -15.25
C LEU A 135 -14.88 -26.61 -16.28
N GLY A 136 -14.44 -27.84 -15.97
CA GLY A 136 -13.56 -28.62 -16.84
C GLY A 136 -12.15 -28.03 -17.00
N ILE A 137 -11.69 -27.20 -16.05
CA ILE A 137 -10.38 -26.56 -16.10
C ILE A 137 -9.36 -27.43 -15.36
N THR A 138 -8.31 -27.83 -16.07
CA THR A 138 -7.24 -28.66 -15.50
C THR A 138 -6.26 -27.82 -14.69
N GLN A 139 -5.80 -28.39 -13.57
CA GLN A 139 -4.75 -27.84 -12.72
C GLN A 139 -3.51 -27.44 -13.54
N ARG A 140 -2.77 -26.42 -13.08
CA ARG A 140 -1.52 -25.98 -13.70
C ARG A 140 -0.51 -27.13 -13.87
N PRO A 141 0.13 -27.26 -15.04
CA PRO A 141 1.16 -28.27 -15.25
C PRO A 141 2.46 -27.89 -14.51
N ARG A 142 3.32 -28.87 -14.22
CA ARG A 142 4.64 -28.63 -13.59
C ARG A 142 5.63 -27.90 -14.50
N LYS A 143 5.45 -27.98 -15.82
CA LYS A 143 6.30 -27.37 -16.85
C LYS A 143 5.44 -26.65 -17.89
N GLY A 144 6.00 -25.65 -18.57
CA GLY A 144 5.29 -24.92 -19.63
C GLY A 144 4.25 -23.91 -19.13
N GLN A 145 4.31 -23.52 -17.86
CA GLN A 145 3.36 -22.57 -17.26
C GLN A 145 3.38 -21.20 -17.97
N VAL A 146 4.57 -20.70 -18.32
CA VAL A 146 4.72 -19.43 -19.03
C VAL A 146 4.01 -19.44 -20.38
N ALA A 147 4.08 -20.55 -21.13
CA ALA A 147 3.40 -20.65 -22.43
C ALA A 147 1.88 -20.59 -22.28
N ARG A 148 1.33 -21.29 -21.27
CA ARG A 148 -0.12 -21.26 -20.96
C ARG A 148 -0.57 -19.88 -20.49
N LEU A 149 0.22 -19.21 -19.65
CA LEU A 149 -0.04 -17.83 -19.24
C LEU A 149 -0.02 -16.87 -20.45
N GLN A 150 0.95 -17.04 -21.35
CA GLN A 150 1.08 -16.19 -22.52
C GLN A 150 -0.10 -16.32 -23.48
N GLU A 151 -0.68 -17.51 -23.63
CA GLU A 151 -1.88 -17.75 -24.43
C GLU A 151 -3.08 -16.94 -23.90
N VAL A 152 -3.33 -17.01 -22.59
CA VAL A 152 -4.40 -16.23 -21.94
C VAL A 152 -4.11 -14.74 -22.01
N ARG A 153 -2.87 -14.32 -21.76
CA ARG A 153 -2.43 -12.92 -21.82
C ARG A 153 -2.68 -12.31 -23.19
N GLN A 154 -2.20 -12.97 -24.25
CA GLN A 154 -2.36 -12.50 -25.63
C GLN A 154 -3.83 -12.42 -26.06
N LYS A 155 -4.68 -13.30 -25.51
CA LYS A 155 -6.08 -13.32 -25.87
C LYS A 155 -6.90 -12.24 -25.18
N TYR A 156 -6.59 -11.88 -23.93
CA TYR A 156 -7.49 -11.06 -23.11
C TYR A 156 -6.86 -9.84 -22.45
N THR A 157 -5.54 -9.74 -22.29
CA THR A 157 -4.96 -8.68 -21.43
C THR A 157 -3.99 -7.75 -22.15
N VAL A 158 -3.78 -7.95 -23.45
CA VAL A 158 -2.94 -7.08 -24.30
C VAL A 158 -3.78 -6.01 -24.97
N LEU A 159 -3.16 -4.87 -25.30
CA LEU A 159 -3.79 -3.80 -26.06
C LEU A 159 -4.35 -4.34 -27.39
N GLY A 160 -5.60 -3.97 -27.72
CA GLY A 160 -6.27 -4.45 -28.93
C GLY A 160 -6.88 -5.85 -28.84
N SER A 161 -6.90 -6.49 -27.67
CA SER A 161 -7.56 -7.81 -27.49
C SER A 161 -9.09 -7.76 -27.62
N GLN A 162 -9.70 -6.56 -27.67
CA GLN A 162 -11.15 -6.36 -27.64
C GLN A 162 -11.81 -7.11 -26.49
N SER A 163 -11.21 -6.99 -25.30
CA SER A 163 -11.68 -7.62 -24.08
C SER A 163 -12.12 -6.54 -23.08
N PRO A 164 -12.98 -6.89 -22.11
CA PRO A 164 -13.31 -6.00 -21.01
C PRO A 164 -12.07 -5.47 -20.27
N PHE A 165 -11.05 -6.32 -20.09
CA PHE A 165 -9.81 -5.93 -19.42
C PHE A 165 -9.07 -4.80 -20.13
N GLU A 166 -8.94 -4.90 -21.46
CA GLU A 166 -8.22 -3.92 -22.26
C GLU A 166 -8.91 -2.56 -22.22
N GLU A 167 -10.24 -2.54 -22.30
CA GLU A 167 -11.02 -1.31 -22.15
C GLU A 167 -10.87 -0.71 -20.74
N LEU A 168 -10.96 -1.51 -19.68
CA LEU A 168 -10.75 -1.02 -18.31
C LEU A 168 -9.37 -0.35 -18.16
N PHE A 169 -8.33 -0.94 -18.76
CA PHE A 169 -6.99 -0.37 -18.77
C PHE A 169 -6.92 0.94 -19.58
N SER A 170 -7.57 1.00 -20.74
CA SER A 170 -7.70 2.21 -21.56
C SER A 170 -8.39 3.34 -20.78
N LEU A 171 -9.51 3.04 -20.11
CA LEU A 171 -10.24 3.97 -19.25
C LEU A 171 -9.40 4.44 -18.07
N LEU A 172 -8.59 3.55 -17.46
CA LEU A 172 -7.69 3.92 -16.37
C LEU A 172 -6.63 4.91 -16.85
N ALA A 173 -5.99 4.64 -17.99
CA ALA A 173 -4.97 5.52 -18.56
C ALA A 173 -5.57 6.90 -18.90
N PHE A 174 -6.76 6.92 -19.51
CA PHE A 174 -7.49 8.16 -19.79
C PHE A 174 -7.85 8.92 -18.50
N GLY A 175 -8.37 8.22 -17.50
CA GLY A 175 -8.73 8.80 -16.20
C GLY A 175 -7.53 9.37 -15.45
N LYS A 176 -6.35 8.71 -15.52
CA LYS A 176 -5.11 9.22 -14.93
C LYS A 176 -4.65 10.51 -15.61
N ALA A 177 -4.73 10.59 -16.94
CA ALA A 177 -4.41 11.82 -17.67
C ALA A 177 -5.31 12.99 -17.25
N ILE A 178 -6.62 12.74 -17.07
CA ILE A 178 -7.55 13.75 -16.55
C ILE A 178 -7.21 14.13 -15.10
N ALA A 179 -6.97 13.14 -14.24
CA ALA A 179 -6.66 13.35 -12.83
C ALA A 179 -5.41 14.19 -12.59
N GLY A 180 -4.43 14.13 -13.52
CA GLY A 180 -3.25 15.00 -13.51
C GLY A 180 -3.58 16.47 -13.78
N SER A 181 -4.62 16.73 -14.58
CA SER A 181 -5.13 18.10 -14.83
C SER A 181 -6.14 18.59 -13.79
N GLU A 182 -6.67 17.70 -12.93
CA GLU A 182 -7.55 18.07 -11.82
C GLU A 182 -6.74 18.68 -10.67
N THR A 183 -7.22 19.82 -10.15
CA THR A 183 -6.66 20.48 -8.96
C THR A 183 -6.50 19.46 -7.83
N PRO A 184 -5.33 19.41 -7.13
CA PRO A 184 -5.10 18.46 -6.06
C PRO A 184 -6.22 18.47 -5.01
N SER A 185 -6.60 17.29 -4.52
CA SER A 185 -7.69 17.11 -3.55
C SER A 185 -7.39 17.65 -2.15
N PHE A 186 -6.11 17.92 -1.84
CA PHE A 186 -5.72 18.51 -0.56
C PHE A 186 -5.67 20.04 -0.67
N LEU A 187 -6.84 20.68 -0.64
CA LEU A 187 -6.86 22.12 -0.47
C LEU A 187 -6.68 22.44 1.02
N LEU A 188 -5.42 22.62 1.43
CA LEU A 188 -5.14 23.25 2.72
C LEU A 188 -5.65 24.69 2.64
N ARG A 189 -6.71 25.00 3.39
CA ARG A 189 -7.27 26.33 3.44
C ARG A 189 -6.63 27.08 4.60
N TRP A 190 -5.86 28.12 4.27
CA TRP A 190 -5.40 29.08 5.26
C TRP A 190 -6.54 30.02 5.63
N SER A 191 -6.61 30.41 6.90
CA SER A 191 -7.41 31.56 7.31
C SER A 191 -6.81 32.86 6.77
N ASP A 192 -7.62 33.88 6.56
CA ASP A 192 -7.17 35.17 5.99
C ASP A 192 -6.11 35.87 6.85
N ASP A 193 -6.07 35.57 8.15
CA ASP A 193 -5.07 36.06 9.11
C ASP A 193 -3.80 35.20 9.19
N GLY A 194 -3.76 34.09 8.44
CA GLY A 194 -2.66 33.13 8.43
C GLY A 194 -2.45 32.38 9.76
N GLN A 195 -3.40 32.42 10.70
CA GLN A 195 -3.25 31.77 12.01
C GLN A 195 -3.79 30.35 12.06
N SER A 196 -4.52 29.88 11.05
CA SER A 196 -5.09 28.53 11.03
C SER A 196 -4.99 27.90 9.66
N VAL A 197 -4.72 26.59 9.64
CA VAL A 197 -4.73 25.73 8.45
C VAL A 197 -5.84 24.70 8.62
N SER A 198 -6.73 24.62 7.63
CA SER A 198 -7.82 23.65 7.60
C SER A 198 -7.63 22.64 6.46
N HIS A 199 -7.88 21.36 6.75
CA HIS A 199 -8.03 20.30 5.75
C HIS A 199 -9.50 19.88 5.70
N GLY A 200 -10.22 20.38 4.69
CA GLY A 200 -11.67 20.27 4.62
C GLY A 200 -12.37 20.87 5.85
N ASP A 201 -13.48 20.26 6.27
CA ASP A 201 -14.22 20.64 7.48
C ASP A 201 -13.81 19.83 8.72
N ALA A 202 -13.01 18.78 8.53
CA ALA A 202 -12.73 17.78 9.57
C ALA A 202 -11.56 18.19 10.48
N LEU A 203 -10.56 18.87 9.95
CA LEU A 203 -9.34 19.20 10.69
C LEU A 203 -9.00 20.67 10.50
N THR A 204 -8.83 21.38 11.62
CA THR A 204 -8.27 22.74 11.63
C THR A 204 -7.22 22.83 12.72
N ILE A 205 -6.03 23.24 12.34
CA ILE A 205 -4.88 23.40 13.24
C ILE A 205 -4.53 24.88 13.30
N SER A 206 -4.52 25.46 14.49
CA SER A 206 -4.01 26.82 14.69
C SER A 206 -2.50 26.82 14.79
N MET A 207 -1.86 27.91 14.38
CA MET A 207 -0.42 28.10 14.52
C MET A 207 0.01 28.08 15.99
N ASP A 208 -0.86 28.48 16.93
CA ASP A 208 -0.58 28.37 18.36
C ASP A 208 -0.55 26.92 18.84
N CYS A 209 -1.49 26.09 18.37
CA CYS A 209 -1.47 24.65 18.63
C CYS A 209 -0.23 24.00 18.01
N PHE A 210 0.10 24.35 16.77
CA PHE A 210 1.28 23.86 16.07
C PHE A 210 2.59 24.25 16.81
N ARG A 211 2.71 25.49 17.28
CA ARG A 211 3.86 25.96 18.07
C ARG A 211 3.98 25.27 19.43
N GLN A 212 2.88 24.76 19.97
CA GLN A 212 2.87 23.99 21.22
C GLN A 212 3.26 22.52 21.01
N LEU A 213 3.19 22.01 19.78
CA LEU A 213 3.48 20.61 19.46
C LEU A 213 4.83 20.13 20.02
N PRO A 214 5.96 20.86 19.91
CA PRO A 214 7.22 20.43 20.50
C PRO A 214 7.16 20.27 22.03
N GLN A 215 6.41 21.13 22.72
CA GLN A 215 6.25 21.07 24.18
C GLN A 215 5.36 19.89 24.59
N VAL A 216 4.29 19.62 23.83
CA VAL A 216 3.43 18.45 24.04
C VAL A 216 4.21 17.16 23.82
N LEU A 217 4.97 17.08 22.72
CA LEU A 217 5.83 15.93 22.42
C LEU A 217 6.90 15.73 23.49
N LEU A 218 7.54 16.81 23.96
CA LEU A 218 8.52 16.72 25.05
C LEU A 218 7.88 16.28 26.36
N GLY A 219 6.67 16.76 26.65
CA GLY A 219 5.88 16.34 27.81
C GLY A 219 5.55 14.85 27.77
N GLU A 220 5.05 14.35 26.63
CA GLU A 220 4.75 12.93 26.44
C GLU A 220 6.00 12.06 26.44
N ALA A 221 7.08 12.48 25.78
CA ALA A 221 8.36 11.79 25.83
C ALA A 221 8.91 11.74 27.27
N GLY A 222 8.77 12.83 28.03
CA GLY A 222 9.12 12.88 29.45
C GLY A 222 8.27 11.93 30.29
N ARG A 223 6.94 11.87 30.05
CA ARG A 223 6.02 10.96 30.72
C ARG A 223 6.36 9.50 30.42
N LEU A 224 6.55 9.14 29.15
CA LEU A 224 6.94 7.80 28.72
C LEU A 224 8.32 7.42 29.26
N CYS A 225 9.29 8.34 29.24
CA CYS A 225 10.60 8.12 29.83
C CYS A 225 10.49 7.85 31.34
N ALA A 226 9.71 8.63 32.07
CA ALA A 226 9.46 8.39 33.50
C ALA A 226 8.80 7.03 33.73
N GLU A 227 7.81 6.67 32.93
CA GLU A 227 7.12 5.38 32.98
C GLU A 227 8.08 4.21 32.73
N LEU A 228 8.83 4.24 31.63
CA LEU A 228 9.82 3.22 31.26
C LEU A 228 10.97 3.11 32.27
N MET A 229 11.31 4.23 32.91
CA MET A 229 12.33 4.29 33.94
C MET A 229 11.78 4.01 35.35
N TYR A 230 10.49 3.72 35.52
CA TYR A 230 9.84 3.56 36.83
C TYR A 230 10.13 4.74 37.78
N ASP A 231 10.02 5.97 37.28
CA ASP A 231 10.38 7.22 37.95
C ASP A 231 11.85 7.25 38.42
N TRP A 232 12.74 6.54 37.72
CA TRP A 232 14.18 6.59 37.98
C TRP A 232 14.84 7.70 37.20
N GLN A 233 15.40 8.64 37.94
CA GLN A 233 16.22 9.72 37.41
C GLN A 233 17.66 9.52 37.89
N PRO A 234 18.45 8.67 37.19
CA PRO A 234 19.88 8.57 37.49
C PRO A 234 20.56 9.91 37.23
N SER A 235 21.47 10.32 38.10
CA SER A 235 22.34 11.47 37.87
C SER A 235 23.36 11.10 36.78
N LEU A 236 22.97 11.24 35.52
CA LEU A 236 23.81 10.98 34.36
C LEU A 236 24.07 12.29 33.63
N ASP A 237 25.33 12.65 33.49
CA ASP A 237 25.71 13.77 32.63
C ASP A 237 25.70 13.31 31.17
N LEU A 238 24.60 13.59 30.47
CA LEU A 238 24.42 13.24 29.07
C LEU A 238 25.50 13.89 28.18
N THR A 239 26.10 15.01 28.59
CA THR A 239 27.17 15.67 27.82
C THR A 239 28.49 14.91 27.83
N SER A 240 28.65 14.00 28.81
CA SER A 240 29.84 13.16 28.95
C SER A 240 29.74 11.83 28.19
N ILE A 241 28.54 11.49 27.68
CA ILE A 241 28.31 10.26 26.90
C ILE A 241 29.05 10.39 25.57
N LYS A 242 29.86 9.38 25.27
CA LYS A 242 30.58 9.26 24.00
C LYS A 242 30.05 8.09 23.20
N ASP A 243 29.77 8.31 21.92
CA ASP A 243 29.50 7.26 20.97
C ASP A 243 30.54 7.27 19.84
N ASP A 244 30.68 6.14 19.15
CA ASP A 244 31.50 6.02 17.94
C ASP A 244 30.66 5.41 16.83
N LEU A 245 29.93 6.27 16.12
CA LEU A 245 29.03 5.89 15.02
C LEU A 245 29.76 5.31 13.81
N THR A 246 31.10 5.40 13.75
CA THR A 246 31.91 4.81 12.68
C THR A 246 32.32 3.36 12.97
N ASN A 247 32.08 2.90 14.19
CA ASN A 247 32.42 1.55 14.62
C ASN A 247 31.29 0.57 14.26
N THR A 248 31.52 -0.25 13.24
CA THR A 248 30.58 -1.27 12.75
C THR A 248 30.79 -2.65 13.41
N THR A 249 31.60 -2.74 14.46
CA THR A 249 31.84 -4.01 15.16
C THR A 249 30.54 -4.51 15.78
N HIS A 250 30.15 -5.75 15.45
CA HIS A 250 28.96 -6.38 15.99
C HIS A 250 28.92 -6.32 17.53
N GLY A 251 27.82 -5.79 18.08
CA GLY A 251 27.60 -5.63 19.52
C GLY A 251 28.14 -4.35 20.14
N PHE A 252 28.77 -3.45 19.36
CA PHE A 252 29.18 -2.13 19.84
C PHE A 252 27.99 -1.14 19.84
N SER A 253 27.88 -0.35 20.90
CA SER A 253 26.98 0.80 21.04
C SER A 253 27.49 1.75 22.13
N PHE A 254 26.89 2.94 22.26
CA PHE A 254 27.19 3.87 23.36
C PHE A 254 27.06 3.21 24.75
N VAL A 255 26.22 2.19 24.93
CA VAL A 255 26.10 1.48 26.23
C VAL A 255 27.39 0.72 26.57
N THR A 256 28.01 0.12 25.55
CA THR A 256 29.24 -0.67 25.67
C THR A 256 30.51 0.16 25.61
N HIS A 257 30.42 1.45 25.24
CA HIS A 257 31.58 2.33 25.16
C HIS A 257 32.24 2.49 26.55
N PRO A 258 33.54 2.16 26.72
CA PRO A 258 34.18 2.08 28.04
C PRO A 258 34.13 3.36 28.88
N ARG A 259 34.05 4.52 28.22
CA ARG A 259 33.96 5.83 28.91
C ARG A 259 32.59 6.13 29.52
N ASN A 260 31.54 5.43 29.11
CA ASN A 260 30.16 5.74 29.53
C ASN A 260 29.77 4.98 30.80
N GLY A 261 30.41 3.84 31.09
CA GLY A 261 30.14 3.07 32.31
C GLY A 261 28.70 2.54 32.43
N LEU A 262 28.00 2.37 31.29
CA LEU A 262 26.59 2.01 31.24
C LEU A 262 26.33 0.50 31.13
N GLY A 263 27.37 -0.34 31.01
CA GLY A 263 27.23 -1.78 30.77
C GLY A 263 26.39 -2.53 31.79
N GLU A 264 26.36 -2.09 33.05
CA GLU A 264 25.55 -2.68 34.12
C GLU A 264 24.31 -1.85 34.50
N ALA A 265 24.05 -0.74 33.80
CA ALA A 265 22.96 0.17 34.14
C ALA A 265 21.57 -0.50 34.05
N TYR A 266 21.42 -1.47 33.13
CA TYR A 266 20.18 -2.23 32.97
C TYR A 266 19.85 -3.09 34.21
N LEU A 267 20.85 -3.56 34.97
CA LEU A 267 20.63 -4.33 36.21
C LEU A 267 20.00 -3.48 37.31
N LYS A 268 20.36 -2.19 37.36
CA LYS A 268 19.79 -1.23 38.31
C LYS A 268 18.34 -0.90 37.94
N LEU A 269 18.07 -0.72 36.65
CA LEU A 269 16.72 -0.50 36.15
C LEU A 269 15.83 -1.72 36.39
N SER A 270 16.33 -2.94 36.11
CA SER A 270 15.56 -4.18 36.31
C SER A 270 15.28 -4.44 37.79
N PHE A 271 16.25 -4.21 38.68
CA PHE A 271 15.99 -4.25 40.12
C PHE A 271 14.88 -3.26 40.51
N LYS A 272 14.94 -2.04 39.99
CA LYS A 272 13.94 -1.02 40.28
C LYS A 272 12.55 -1.40 39.76
N ALA A 273 12.45 -1.96 38.56
CA ALA A 273 11.22 -2.53 38.00
C ALA A 273 10.60 -3.57 38.95
N CYS A 274 11.39 -4.52 39.44
CA CYS A 274 10.91 -5.54 40.37
C CYS A 274 10.40 -4.94 41.71
N THR A 275 11.03 -3.87 42.19
CA THR A 275 10.63 -3.21 43.44
C THR A 275 9.46 -2.24 43.29
N SER A 276 9.29 -1.59 42.14
CA SER A 276 8.17 -0.67 41.87
C SER A 276 6.85 -1.42 41.69
N LEU A 277 6.89 -2.62 41.09
CA LEU A 277 5.78 -3.57 41.00
C LEU A 277 5.36 -4.15 42.36
N SER A 278 6.20 -4.04 43.39
CA SER A 278 5.95 -4.57 44.73
C SER A 278 5.32 -3.55 45.69
N ASN A 279 4.96 -2.34 45.22
CA ASN A 279 4.30 -1.32 46.04
C ASN A 279 2.76 -1.42 45.87
N PRO A 280 2.01 -1.97 46.85
CA PRO A 280 0.59 -2.24 46.70
C PRO A 280 -0.21 -0.97 47.03
N ALA A 281 -0.37 -0.09 46.04
CA ALA A 281 -1.33 1.00 46.12
C ALA A 281 -1.86 1.38 44.74
N LEU A 282 -2.68 0.49 44.16
CA LEU A 282 -3.95 0.77 43.45
C LEU A 282 -4.49 -0.54 42.80
N PRO A 283 -5.81 -0.64 42.56
CA PRO A 283 -6.58 -1.83 42.86
C PRO A 283 -6.45 -2.92 41.79
N SER A 284 -6.50 -4.15 42.27
CA SER A 284 -6.71 -5.36 41.49
C SER A 284 -7.89 -5.18 40.52
N ASN A 285 -7.60 -5.18 39.22
CA ASN A 285 -8.46 -5.84 38.25
C ASN A 285 -7.68 -6.24 37.00
N GLN A 286 -7.89 -7.51 36.63
CA GLN A 286 -7.41 -8.20 35.42
C GLN A 286 -5.97 -8.75 35.44
N THR A 287 -5.76 -9.74 36.30
CA THR A 287 -4.88 -10.87 35.97
C THR A 287 -5.71 -12.03 35.42
N ASN A 288 -5.85 -12.07 34.10
CA ASN A 288 -5.98 -13.28 33.28
C ASN A 288 -4.88 -13.11 32.20
N GLN A 289 -4.03 -14.04 31.81
CA GLN A 289 -3.91 -15.47 32.06
C GLN A 289 -2.68 -15.86 31.23
N ILE A 290 -1.48 -15.96 31.80
CA ILE A 290 -0.38 -16.68 31.15
C ILE A 290 0.37 -17.45 32.22
N ARG A 291 -0.05 -18.70 32.40
CA ARG A 291 0.71 -19.70 33.15
C ARG A 291 0.99 -20.85 32.19
N GLY A 292 2.24 -20.92 31.75
CA GLY A 292 3.02 -22.14 31.55
C GLY A 292 2.68 -23.01 30.35
N HIS A 293 3.68 -23.16 29.46
CA HIS A 293 4.18 -24.41 28.88
C HIS A 293 5.49 -24.00 28.18
N ILE A 294 6.68 -24.31 28.73
CA ILE A 294 7.50 -25.48 28.34
C ILE A 294 7.01 -26.13 27.05
#